data_AF-A0A9J6ZC22-F1
#
_entry.id   AF-A0A9J6ZC22-F1
#
_cell.length_a   1.000
_cell.length_b   1.000
_cell.length_c   1.000
_cell.angle_alpha   90.00
_cell.angle_beta   90.00
_cell.angle_gamma   90.00
#
_symmetry.space_group_name_H-M   'P 1'
#
loop_
_entity.id
_entity.type
_entity.pdbx_description
1 polymer ?
#
loop_
_entity_poly.entity_id
_entity_poly.type
_entity_poly.pdbx_seq_one_letter_code
_entity_poly.pdbx_strand_id
1 'polypeptide(L)'
;MDNIKRMIERCEFFLEGKCSIEEFQQRLLTFTMSELSSDLYEFIPTLENELAEIRFCYDEIEHLRLSTPYVIGFREILFNYASRS
;
A
#
# COMPACT_ATOMS: atom_id res chain seq x y z
N MET A 1 -15.49 -5.29 -5.17
CA MET A 1 -15.38 -3.83 -5.40
C MET A 1 -15.05 -3.05 -4.13
N ASP A 2 -15.73 -3.29 -3.00
CA ASP A 2 -15.50 -2.49 -1.76
C ASP A 2 -14.09 -2.60 -1.17
N ASN A 3 -13.46 -3.77 -1.25
CA ASN A 3 -12.13 -3.99 -0.69
C ASN A 3 -11.02 -3.26 -1.46
N ILE A 4 -11.07 -3.28 -2.79
CA ILE A 4 -10.14 -2.54 -3.64
C ILE A 4 -10.28 -1.04 -3.39
N LYS A 5 -11.52 -0.53 -3.30
CA LYS A 5 -11.78 0.86 -2.97
C LYS A 5 -11.20 1.26 -1.61
N ARG A 6 -11.41 0.44 -0.57
CA ARG A 6 -10.82 0.66 0.76
C ARG A 6 -9.29 0.62 0.75
N MET A 7 -8.68 -0.19 -0.12
CA MET A 7 -7.22 -0.21 -0.27
C MET A 7 -6.69 1.04 -0.96
N ILE A 8 -7.38 1.52 -2.01
CA ILE A 8 -7.08 2.80 -2.66
C ILE A 8 -7.17 3.94 -1.63
N GLU A 9 -8.24 4.00 -0.84
CA GLU A 9 -8.44 5.01 0.22
C GLU A 9 -7.28 4.97 1.25
N ARG A 10 -6.75 3.80 1.58
CA ARG A 10 -5.59 3.68 2.48
C ARG A 10 -4.30 4.20 1.85
N CYS A 11 -4.09 3.94 0.57
CA CYS A 11 -2.96 4.51 -0.17
C CYS A 11 -3.04 6.04 -0.18
N GLU A 12 -4.23 6.60 -0.44
CA GLU A 12 -4.47 8.04 -0.41
C GLU A 12 -4.25 8.63 0.98
N PHE A 13 -4.75 7.97 2.03
CA PHE A 13 -4.55 8.40 3.42
C PHE A 13 -3.06 8.50 3.80
N PHE A 14 -2.25 7.52 3.35
CA PHE A 14 -0.80 7.56 3.51
C PHE A 14 -0.16 8.71 2.73
N LEU A 15 -0.52 8.87 1.45
CA LEU A 15 0.05 9.90 0.56
C LEU A 15 -0.31 11.33 0.97
N GLU A 16 -1.42 11.50 1.68
CA GLU A 16 -1.81 12.78 2.31
C GLU A 16 -1.05 13.05 3.63
N GLY A 17 -0.15 12.15 4.05
CA GLY A 17 0.62 12.24 5.30
C GLY A 17 -0.23 12.03 6.54
N LYS A 18 -1.39 11.35 6.43
CA LYS A 18 -2.33 11.18 7.54
C LYS A 18 -2.07 9.92 8.38
N CYS A 19 -1.14 9.05 7.97
CA CYS A 19 -0.66 7.93 8.78
C CYS A 19 0.83 7.68 8.58
N SER A 20 1.48 7.03 9.55
CA SER A 20 2.87 6.60 9.42
C SER A 20 3.01 5.41 8.47
N ILE A 21 4.27 5.10 8.09
CA ILE A 21 4.58 3.90 7.31
C ILE A 21 4.28 2.63 8.11
N GLU A 22 4.55 2.59 9.42
CA GLU A 22 4.20 1.45 10.26
C GLU A 22 2.69 1.26 10.35
N GLU A 23 1.93 2.34 10.51
CA GLU A 23 0.46 2.26 10.52
C GLU A 23 -0.08 1.77 9.17
N PHE A 24 0.51 2.21 8.06
CA PHE A 24 0.16 1.75 6.72
C PHE A 24 0.47 0.26 6.54
N GLN A 25 1.64 -0.21 6.95
CA GLN A 25 2.04 -1.63 6.89
C GLN A 25 1.16 -2.53 7.78
N GLN A 26 0.88 -2.11 9.01
CA GLN A 26 -0.04 -2.84 9.89
C GLN A 26 -1.43 -2.96 9.26
N ARG A 27 -1.89 -1.90 8.59
CA ARG A 27 -3.16 -1.91 7.88
C ARG A 27 -3.11 -2.80 6.65
N LEU A 28 -2.03 -2.80 5.85
CA LEU A 28 -1.86 -3.74 4.73
C LEU A 28 -2.04 -5.19 5.18
N LEU A 29 -1.39 -5.59 6.29
CA LEU A 29 -1.48 -6.94 6.87
C LEU A 29 -2.90 -7.35 7.32
N THR A 30 -3.76 -6.37 7.62
CA THR A 30 -5.16 -6.65 8.02
C THR A 30 -6.09 -6.92 6.84
N PHE A 31 -5.67 -6.64 5.60
CA PHE A 31 -6.42 -7.10 4.44
C PHE A 31 -6.20 -8.59 4.26
N THR A 32 -7.23 -9.37 4.57
CA THR A 32 -7.13 -10.83 4.56
C THR A 32 -7.15 -11.38 3.13
N MET A 33 -6.43 -12.48 2.89
CA MET A 33 -6.28 -13.14 1.58
C MET A 33 -7.60 -13.46 0.85
N SER A 34 -8.73 -13.48 1.55
CA SER A 34 -10.06 -13.71 0.97
C SER A 34 -10.68 -12.46 0.31
N GLU A 35 -10.10 -11.28 0.50
CA GLU A 35 -10.71 -9.99 0.15
C GLU A 35 -10.24 -9.39 -1.18
N LEU A 36 -9.16 -9.93 -1.75
CA LEU A 36 -8.55 -9.53 -3.02
C LEU A 36 -8.45 -10.73 -3.95
N SER A 37 -8.53 -10.49 -5.26
CA SER A 37 -8.27 -11.54 -6.25
C SER A 37 -6.84 -12.04 -6.13
N SER A 38 -6.60 -13.30 -6.52
CA SER A 38 -5.27 -13.92 -6.61
C SER A 38 -4.23 -13.00 -7.26
N ASP A 39 -4.63 -12.32 -8.33
CA ASP A 39 -3.75 -11.47 -9.13
C ASP A 39 -3.31 -10.20 -8.38
N LEU A 40 -4.14 -9.66 -7.49
CA LEU A 40 -3.80 -8.47 -6.69
C LEU A 40 -3.02 -8.84 -5.43
N TYR A 41 -3.21 -10.06 -4.95
CA TYR A 41 -2.52 -10.56 -3.77
C TYR A 41 -1.01 -10.65 -3.99
N GLU A 42 -0.55 -11.03 -5.19
CA GLU A 42 0.88 -11.16 -5.49
C GLU A 42 1.65 -9.84 -5.28
N PHE A 43 0.98 -8.69 -5.39
CA PHE A 43 1.59 -7.37 -5.22
C PHE A 43 1.73 -6.92 -3.77
N ILE A 44 0.96 -7.49 -2.84
CA ILE A 44 1.03 -7.11 -1.42
C ILE A 44 2.36 -7.53 -0.78
N PRO A 45 2.83 -8.78 -0.90
CA PRO A 45 4.13 -9.19 -0.36
C PRO A 45 5.30 -8.40 -0.96
N THR A 46 5.22 -8.05 -2.25
CA THR A 46 6.23 -7.20 -2.90
C THR A 46 6.25 -5.81 -2.26
N LEU A 47 5.09 -5.17 -2.12
CA LEU A 47 4.99 -3.86 -1.48
C LEU A 47 5.49 -3.91 -0.02
N GLU A 48 5.12 -4.94 0.74
CA GLU A 48 5.56 -5.11 2.12
C GLU A 48 7.08 -5.23 2.24
N ASN A 49 7.73 -6.00 1.36
CA ASN A 49 9.18 -6.15 1.36
C ASN A 49 9.88 -4.83 1.00
N GLU A 50 9.45 -4.14 -0.05
CA GLU A 50 10.03 -2.85 -0.44
C GLU A 50 9.91 -1.81 0.69
N LEU A 51 8.74 -1.74 1.35
CA LEU A 51 8.54 -0.85 2.49
C LEU A 51 9.34 -1.28 3.73
N ALA A 52 9.58 -2.58 3.92
CA ALA A 52 10.41 -3.08 5.02
C ALA A 52 11.91 -2.78 4.81
N GLU A 53 12.40 -2.79 3.58
CA GLU A 53 13.78 -2.39 3.27
C GLU A 53 14.02 -0.90 3.55
N ILE A 54 13.02 -0.06 3.30
CA ILE A 54 13.07 1.37 3.61
C ILE A 54 13.18 1.60 5.13
N ARG A 55 12.61 0.70 5.95
CA ARG A 55 12.58 0.78 7.43
C ARG A 55 13.95 0.88 8.11
N PHE A 56 15.05 0.58 7.41
CA PHE A 56 16.41 0.74 7.95
C PHE A 56 16.93 2.19 7.95
N CYS A 57 16.22 3.16 7.35
CA CYS A 57 16.44 4.59 7.61
C CYS A 57 15.91 4.98 9.00
N TYR A 58 16.49 6.00 9.64
CA TYR A 58 16.03 6.45 10.99
C TYR A 58 15.24 7.78 10.94
N ASP A 59 14.97 8.32 9.75
CA ASP A 59 14.29 9.61 9.56
C ASP A 59 12.89 9.41 8.94
N GLU A 60 11.84 9.78 9.66
CA GLU A 60 10.43 9.72 9.23
C GLU A 60 10.16 10.45 7.90
N ILE A 61 10.84 11.58 7.67
CA ILE A 61 10.69 12.36 6.43
C ILE A 61 11.33 11.59 5.27
N GLU A 62 12.48 10.97 5.51
CA GLU A 62 13.17 10.15 4.52
C GLU A 62 12.36 8.88 4.21
N HIS A 63 11.76 8.25 5.22
CA HIS A 63 10.82 7.14 5.06
C HIS A 63 9.67 7.51 4.14
N LEU A 64 8.99 8.63 4.39
CA LEU A 64 7.88 9.09 3.57
C LEU A 64 8.32 9.33 2.13
N ARG A 65 9.47 9.98 1.93
CA ARG A 65 10.04 10.27 0.60
C ARG A 65 10.34 8.98 -0.18
N LEU A 66 10.93 7.98 0.49
CA LEU A 66 11.34 6.73 -0.14
C LEU A 66 10.16 5.78 -0.41
N SER A 67 9.16 5.77 0.47
CA SER A 67 7.97 4.89 0.34
C SER A 67 6.91 5.43 -0.60
N THR A 68 6.80 6.76 -0.77
CA THR A 68 5.79 7.41 -1.63
C THR A 68 5.71 6.82 -3.05
N PRO A 69 6.81 6.62 -3.80
CA PRO A 69 6.76 6.04 -5.14
C PRO A 69 6.12 4.65 -5.18
N TYR A 70 6.42 3.80 -4.20
CA TYR A 70 5.89 2.44 -4.11
C TYR A 70 4.39 2.43 -3.83
N VAL A 71 3.94 3.30 -2.90
CA VAL A 71 2.51 3.42 -2.57
C VAL A 71 1.72 4.00 -3.75
N ILE A 72 2.29 4.94 -4.50
CA ILE A 72 1.68 5.45 -5.76
C ILE A 72 1.54 4.32 -6.77
N GLY A 73 2.60 3.54 -7.03
CA GLY A 73 2.57 2.44 -7.99
C GLY A 73 1.52 1.38 -7.63
N PHE A 74 1.44 1.01 -6.36
CA PHE A 74 0.41 0.08 -5.90
C PHE A 74 -1.01 0.63 -6.08
N ARG A 75 -1.24 1.90 -5.76
CA ARG A 75 -2.54 2.57 -5.98
C ARG A 75 -2.95 2.55 -7.45
N GLU A 76 -2.00 2.79 -8.37
CA GLU A 76 -2.28 2.74 -9.81
C GLU A 76 -2.66 1.35 -10.29
N ILE A 77 -2.01 0.30 -9.78
CA ILE A 77 -2.39 -1.10 -10.05
C ILE A 77 -3.83 -1.36 -9.60
N LEU A 78 -4.19 -0.91 -8.39
CA LEU A 78 -5.55 -1.06 -7.85
C LEU A 78 -6.60 -0.31 -8.69
N PHE A 79 -6.33 0.91 -9.15
CA PHE A 79 -7.21 1.66 -10.05
C PHE A 79 -7.39 0.97 -11.40
N ASN A 80 -6.29 0.49 -11.99
CA ASN A 80 -6.33 -0.24 -13.26
C ASN A 80 -7.12 -1.55 -13.14
N TYR A 81 -7.02 -2.22 -12.00
CA TYR A 81 -7.82 -3.41 -11.73
C TYR A 81 -9.30 -3.06 -11.55
N ALA A 82 -9.62 -2.05 -10.74
CA ALA A 82 -10.99 -1.62 -10.46
C ALA A 82 -11.74 -1.09 -11.70
N SER A 83 -11.03 -0.58 -12.70
CA SER A 83 -11.62 -0.07 -13.96
C SER A 83 -11.86 -1.15 -15.02
N ARG A 84 -11.27 -2.34 -14.84
CA ARG A 84 -11.41 -3.49 -15.76
C ARG A 84 -12.42 -4.54 -15.26
N SER A 85 -12.89 -4.42 -14.02
CA SER A 85 -13.83 -5.33 -13.35
C SER A 85 -15.22 -4.71 -13.24
#